data_AF-A0A3C7Z892-F1
#
_entry.id   AF-A0A3C7Z892-F1
#
_cell.length_a   1.000
_cell.length_b   1.000
_cell.length_c   1.000
_cell.angle_alpha   90.00
_cell.angle_beta   90.00
_cell.angle_gamma   90.00
#
_symmetry.space_group_name_H-M   'P 1'
#
loop_
_entity.id
_entity.type
_entity.pdbx_description
1 polymer ?
#
loop_
_entity_poly.entity_id
_entity_poly.type
_entity_poly.pdbx_seq_one_letter_code
_entity_poly.pdbx_strand_id
1 'polypeptide(L)'
;MKSVTRLANLFRPTHYDLSITLHREARTFEGVVTIQGELFVDDEIRLHSKGLTIHSALIDGKEAALSHDPHDELVLLQQGLIRGSHVIVVSFSGGITDTMNGVYPCYFEVNGEKKEVLATQFESHYARQAFPCIDEPEAKATFDVTLTTEKNITVLGNMPIASQREENGALVTTFETTPIMSSYLVAWVAGELQKKTATTKDGVEVSVWATHAQTPGSLDFALDTAVHCIEFFNDYFGVPYPLPKSDHVALPDFSAGAMENWGLITYREIALLVDPEVTTLSAK
;
A
#
# COMPACT_ATOMS: atom_id res chain seq x y z
N MET A 1 -17.31 -17.99 23.30
CA MET A 1 -16.79 -16.93 22.40
C MET A 1 -17.94 -16.40 21.56
N LYS A 2 -17.92 -15.13 21.14
CA LYS A 2 -18.64 -14.73 19.92
C LYS A 2 -17.78 -15.19 18.73
N SER A 3 -18.36 -15.84 17.74
CA SER A 3 -17.71 -16.03 16.44
C SER A 3 -17.87 -14.75 15.64
N VAL A 4 -16.76 -14.17 15.18
CA VAL A 4 -16.78 -13.13 14.14
C VAL A 4 -16.94 -13.85 12.80
N THR A 5 -17.82 -13.37 11.93
CA THR A 5 -17.96 -13.89 10.56
C THR A 5 -16.69 -13.57 9.78
N ARG A 6 -16.10 -14.56 9.10
CA ARG A 6 -14.95 -14.32 8.21
C ARG A 6 -15.45 -14.02 6.81
N LEU A 7 -15.21 -12.80 6.33
CA LEU A 7 -15.74 -12.38 5.03
C LEU A 7 -15.11 -13.16 3.87
N ALA A 8 -13.87 -13.65 4.03
CA ALA A 8 -13.19 -14.53 3.06
C ALA A 8 -13.85 -15.91 2.84
N ASN A 9 -14.79 -16.30 3.71
CA ASN A 9 -15.63 -17.49 3.55
C ASN A 9 -16.97 -17.18 2.84
N LEU A 10 -17.36 -15.90 2.73
CA LEU A 10 -18.55 -15.46 2.02
C LEU A 10 -18.20 -15.07 0.58
N PHE A 11 -17.20 -14.20 0.41
CA PHE A 11 -16.66 -13.75 -0.86
C PHE A 11 -15.13 -13.82 -0.83
N ARG A 12 -14.51 -14.47 -1.82
CA ARG A 12 -13.06 -14.55 -1.95
C ARG A 12 -12.60 -13.73 -3.15
N PRO A 13 -11.81 -12.65 -2.95
CA PRO A 13 -11.23 -11.92 -4.04
C PRO A 13 -10.18 -12.77 -4.77
N THR A 14 -10.00 -12.52 -6.05
CA THR A 14 -8.93 -13.09 -6.88
C THR A 14 -8.01 -12.00 -7.41
N HIS A 15 -8.58 -10.82 -7.71
CA HIS A 15 -7.86 -9.66 -8.22
C HIS A 15 -8.54 -8.35 -7.78
N TYR A 16 -7.73 -7.32 -7.50
CA TYR A 16 -8.13 -5.93 -7.29
C TYR A 16 -7.45 -5.03 -8.33
N ASP A 17 -8.23 -4.18 -9.00
CA ASP A 17 -7.74 -2.99 -9.72
C ASP A 17 -8.10 -1.76 -8.88
N LEU A 18 -7.09 -1.07 -8.38
CA LEU A 18 -7.22 0.01 -7.39
C LEU A 18 -6.64 1.32 -7.94
N SER A 19 -7.52 2.29 -8.21
CA SER A 19 -7.15 3.66 -8.59
C SER A 19 -7.45 4.63 -7.45
N ILE A 20 -6.45 5.40 -7.02
CA ILE A 20 -6.58 6.42 -5.96
C ILE A 20 -5.98 7.75 -6.41
N THR A 21 -6.72 8.84 -6.21
CA THR A 21 -6.24 10.21 -6.33
C THR A 21 -5.93 10.77 -4.94
N LEU A 22 -4.69 11.21 -4.71
CA LEU A 22 -4.26 11.79 -3.43
C LEU A 22 -4.37 13.32 -3.47
N HIS A 23 -5.10 13.91 -2.52
CA HIS A 23 -5.23 15.36 -2.37
C HIS A 23 -4.51 15.83 -1.10
N ARG A 24 -3.17 15.86 -1.18
CA ARG A 24 -2.26 16.16 -0.07
C ARG A 24 -2.69 17.37 0.78
N GLU A 25 -2.84 18.53 0.13
CA GLU A 25 -3.20 19.81 0.78
C GLU A 25 -4.59 19.78 1.45
N ALA A 26 -5.54 19.04 0.86
CA ALA A 26 -6.89 18.90 1.36
C ALA A 26 -7.02 17.85 2.48
N ARG A 27 -5.95 17.07 2.75
CA ARG A 27 -5.96 15.90 3.64
C ARG A 27 -7.05 14.88 3.29
N THR A 28 -7.28 14.66 1.99
CA THR A 28 -8.25 13.69 1.49
C THR A 28 -7.69 12.84 0.35
N PHE A 29 -8.40 11.78 0.01
CA PHE A 29 -8.24 11.03 -1.22
C PHE A 29 -9.61 10.59 -1.75
N GLU A 30 -9.70 10.38 -3.06
CA GLU A 30 -10.81 9.71 -3.72
C GLU A 30 -10.29 8.48 -4.48
N GLY A 31 -11.17 7.52 -4.76
CA GLY A 31 -10.75 6.31 -5.44
C GLY A 31 -11.88 5.48 -6.02
N VAL A 32 -11.48 4.52 -6.86
CA VAL A 32 -12.30 3.45 -7.39
C VAL A 32 -11.55 2.15 -7.21
N VAL A 33 -12.23 1.14 -6.68
CA VAL A 33 -11.71 -0.22 -6.63
C VAL A 33 -12.64 -1.16 -7.40
N THR A 34 -12.07 -1.90 -8.34
CA THR A 34 -12.72 -3.02 -9.03
C THR A 34 -12.23 -4.32 -8.40
N ILE A 35 -13.13 -5.14 -7.88
CA ILE A 35 -12.82 -6.39 -7.19
C ILE A 35 -13.41 -7.55 -7.99
N GLN A 36 -12.56 -8.45 -8.46
CA GLN A 36 -12.97 -9.72 -9.06
C GLN A 36 -12.91 -10.81 -7.99
N GLY A 37 -13.89 -11.70 -7.93
CA GLY A 37 -13.87 -12.78 -6.94
C GLY A 37 -15.05 -13.75 -7.02
N GLU A 38 -15.00 -14.78 -6.18
CA GLU A 38 -16.00 -15.84 -6.08
C GLU A 38 -16.86 -15.67 -4.82
N LEU A 39 -18.18 -15.62 -5.01
CA LEU A 39 -19.19 -15.56 -3.97
C LEU A 39 -19.71 -16.97 -3.65
N PHE A 40 -19.71 -17.34 -2.37
CA PHE A 40 -20.12 -18.68 -1.89
C PHE A 40 -21.52 -18.70 -1.24
N VAL A 41 -22.11 -17.53 -1.03
CA VAL A 41 -23.48 -17.33 -0.55
C VAL A 41 -24.36 -16.75 -1.66
N ASP A 42 -25.67 -16.66 -1.41
CA ASP A 42 -26.58 -15.90 -2.27
C ASP A 42 -26.95 -14.58 -1.55
N ASP A 43 -27.79 -13.74 -2.17
CA ASP A 43 -28.36 -12.48 -1.64
C ASP A 43 -27.40 -11.28 -1.40
N GLU A 44 -26.25 -11.44 -0.72
CA GLU A 44 -25.39 -10.30 -0.32
C GLU A 44 -23.88 -10.50 -0.54
N ILE A 45 -23.17 -9.40 -0.83
CA ILE A 45 -21.70 -9.28 -0.76
C ILE A 45 -21.33 -8.39 0.43
N ARG A 46 -20.28 -8.76 1.17
CA ARG A 46 -19.74 -7.97 2.30
C ARG A 46 -18.27 -7.65 2.07
N LEU A 47 -17.88 -6.40 2.31
CA LEU A 47 -16.51 -5.90 2.27
C LEU A 47 -16.19 -5.21 3.60
N HIS A 48 -14.93 -5.19 4.02
CA HIS A 48 -14.47 -4.31 5.09
C HIS A 48 -14.28 -2.88 4.56
N SER A 49 -14.78 -1.88 5.29
CA SER A 49 -14.71 -0.46 4.94
C SER A 49 -14.86 0.41 6.20
N LYS A 50 -13.83 1.19 6.54
CA LYS A 50 -13.76 1.99 7.77
C LYS A 50 -13.45 3.46 7.47
N GLY A 51 -14.32 4.38 7.88
CA GLY A 51 -14.09 5.82 7.73
C GLY A 51 -14.15 6.35 6.29
N LEU A 52 -14.47 5.50 5.31
CA LEU A 52 -14.69 5.85 3.92
C LEU A 52 -16.13 6.31 3.67
N THR A 53 -16.30 7.34 2.84
CA THR A 53 -17.59 7.69 2.23
C THR A 53 -17.72 6.90 0.94
N ILE A 54 -18.78 6.09 0.80
CA ILE A 54 -19.07 5.36 -0.45
C ILE A 54 -20.00 6.19 -1.31
N HIS A 55 -19.62 6.43 -2.56
CA HIS A 55 -20.38 7.24 -3.52
C HIS A 55 -21.28 6.39 -4.42
N SER A 56 -20.80 5.20 -4.80
CA SER A 56 -21.56 4.20 -5.55
C SER A 56 -20.92 2.82 -5.40
N ALA A 57 -21.73 1.77 -5.60
CA ALA A 57 -21.21 0.44 -5.90
C ALA A 57 -22.01 -0.21 -7.03
N LEU A 58 -21.31 -0.98 -7.86
CA LEU A 58 -21.88 -1.82 -8.90
C LEU A 58 -21.55 -3.29 -8.61
N ILE A 59 -22.46 -4.20 -8.95
CA ILE A 59 -22.17 -5.63 -9.08
C ILE A 59 -22.54 -6.03 -10.52
N ASP A 60 -21.57 -6.58 -11.25
CA ASP A 60 -21.69 -6.99 -12.66
C ASP A 60 -22.24 -5.88 -13.58
N GLY A 61 -21.83 -4.64 -13.30
CA GLY A 61 -22.22 -3.44 -14.06
C GLY A 61 -23.60 -2.86 -13.74
N LYS A 62 -24.29 -3.35 -12.70
CA LYS A 62 -25.58 -2.83 -12.22
C LYS A 62 -25.43 -2.22 -10.82
N GLU A 63 -26.24 -1.21 -10.53
CA GLU A 63 -26.25 -0.53 -9.22
C GLU A 63 -26.65 -1.46 -8.07
N ALA A 64 -25.83 -1.51 -7.02
CA ALA A 64 -26.08 -2.27 -5.80
C ALA A 64 -26.54 -1.34 -4.68
N ALA A 65 -27.54 -1.78 -3.90
CA ALA A 65 -28.00 -1.03 -2.74
C ALA A 65 -26.96 -1.15 -1.60
N LEU A 66 -26.62 0.00 -0.99
CA LEU A 66 -25.57 0.13 0.02
C LEU A 66 -26.14 0.09 1.43
N SER A 67 -25.45 -0.57 2.36
CA SER A 67 -25.61 -0.33 3.80
C SER A 67 -24.31 -0.58 4.57
N HIS A 68 -24.17 0.02 5.74
CA HIS A 68 -23.03 -0.19 6.64
C HIS A 68 -23.49 -0.91 7.91
N ASP A 69 -22.81 -1.99 8.29
CA ASP A 69 -22.99 -2.67 9.57
C ASP A 69 -21.94 -2.15 10.58
N PRO A 70 -22.28 -1.98 11.88
CA PRO A 70 -21.41 -1.39 12.93
C PRO A 70 -20.06 -2.11 13.23
N HIS A 71 -19.63 -3.05 12.41
CA HIS A 71 -18.39 -3.81 12.52
C HIS A 71 -17.31 -3.38 11.48
N ASP A 72 -17.42 -2.15 10.95
CA ASP A 72 -16.65 -1.65 9.79
C ASP A 72 -16.89 -2.48 8.51
N GLU A 73 -18.14 -2.92 8.28
CA GLU A 73 -18.54 -3.67 7.09
C GLU A 73 -19.42 -2.82 6.16
N LEU A 74 -19.15 -2.91 4.85
CA LEU A 74 -19.99 -2.43 3.76
C LEU A 74 -20.72 -3.64 3.16
N VAL A 75 -22.06 -3.61 3.20
CA VAL A 75 -22.93 -4.63 2.63
C VAL A 75 -23.50 -4.12 1.31
N LEU A 76 -23.34 -4.92 0.26
CA LEU A 76 -23.79 -4.65 -1.11
C LEU A 76 -24.90 -5.65 -1.47
N LEU A 77 -26.08 -5.13 -1.81
CA LEU A 77 -27.28 -5.91 -2.10
C LEU A 77 -27.72 -5.75 -3.56
N GLN A 78 -27.93 -6.86 -4.26
CA GLN A 78 -28.45 -6.88 -5.63
C GLN A 78 -29.57 -7.92 -5.75
N GLN A 79 -30.70 -7.53 -6.35
CA GLN A 79 -31.82 -8.45 -6.56
C GLN A 79 -31.42 -9.60 -7.50
N GLY A 80 -31.52 -10.84 -7.00
CA GLY A 80 -31.11 -12.03 -7.75
C GLY A 80 -29.60 -12.27 -7.78
N LEU A 81 -28.85 -11.69 -6.83
CA LEU A 81 -27.47 -12.11 -6.56
C LEU A 81 -27.47 -13.57 -6.08
N ILE A 82 -26.62 -14.38 -6.69
CA ILE A 82 -26.43 -15.81 -6.43
C ILE A 82 -24.94 -16.08 -6.34
N ARG A 83 -24.55 -17.19 -5.70
CA ARG A 83 -23.17 -17.68 -5.72
C ARG A 83 -22.56 -17.79 -7.14
N GLY A 84 -21.26 -17.56 -7.25
CA GLY A 84 -20.49 -17.61 -8.49
C GLY A 84 -19.46 -16.50 -8.59
N SER A 85 -18.89 -16.31 -9.78
CA SER A 85 -17.87 -15.29 -10.02
C SER A 85 -18.50 -13.93 -10.36
N HIS A 86 -18.09 -12.87 -9.65
CA HIS A 86 -18.62 -11.51 -9.80
C HIS A 86 -17.53 -10.46 -10.00
N VAL A 87 -17.93 -9.33 -10.58
CA VAL A 87 -17.13 -8.10 -10.62
C VAL A 87 -17.85 -7.01 -9.85
N ILE A 88 -17.24 -6.59 -8.74
CA ILE A 88 -17.70 -5.46 -7.92
C ILE A 88 -16.92 -4.22 -8.36
N VAL A 89 -17.57 -3.06 -8.46
CA VAL A 89 -16.88 -1.75 -8.61
C VAL A 89 -17.39 -0.83 -7.52
N VAL A 90 -16.51 -0.23 -6.71
CA VAL A 90 -16.90 0.70 -5.64
C VAL A 90 -16.14 2.02 -5.80
N SER A 91 -16.87 3.14 -5.83
CA SER A 91 -16.29 4.49 -5.77
C SER A 91 -16.43 5.06 -4.37
N PHE A 92 -15.35 5.66 -3.85
CA PHE A 92 -15.25 6.10 -2.46
C PHE A 92 -14.35 7.33 -2.30
N SER A 93 -14.41 7.97 -1.14
CA SER A 93 -13.39 8.92 -0.67
C SER A 93 -13.12 8.78 0.82
N GLY A 94 -11.96 9.24 1.27
CA GLY A 94 -11.51 9.14 2.65
C GLY A 94 -10.60 10.31 3.08
N GLY A 95 -10.32 10.36 4.38
CA GLY A 95 -9.42 11.35 4.99
C GLY A 95 -8.03 10.79 5.22
N ILE A 96 -7.01 11.62 4.98
CA ILE A 96 -5.62 11.37 5.36
C ILE A 96 -5.45 11.84 6.81
N THR A 97 -5.03 10.96 7.72
CA THR A 97 -5.00 11.27 9.18
C THR A 97 -3.63 11.09 9.80
N ASP A 98 -3.30 11.87 10.82
CA ASP A 98 -2.03 11.80 11.56
C ASP A 98 -1.90 10.56 12.48
N THR A 99 -2.72 9.53 12.28
CA THR A 99 -2.80 8.37 13.20
C THR A 99 -1.80 7.25 12.87
N MET A 100 -0.90 7.46 11.90
CA MET A 100 0.15 6.50 11.48
C MET A 100 -0.38 5.09 11.13
N ASN A 101 -1.59 5.04 10.56
CA ASN A 101 -2.25 3.86 10.00
C ASN A 101 -3.22 4.30 8.88
N GLY A 102 -3.62 3.38 8.01
CA GLY A 102 -4.35 3.74 6.78
C GLY A 102 -3.44 4.53 5.84
N VAL A 103 -3.93 5.66 5.30
CA VAL A 103 -3.13 6.65 4.57
C VAL A 103 -2.85 7.85 5.49
N TYR A 104 -1.57 8.16 5.71
CA TYR A 104 -1.13 9.19 6.67
C TYR A 104 0.04 10.02 6.14
N PRO A 105 0.28 11.23 6.70
CA PRO A 105 1.43 12.06 6.38
C PRO A 105 2.61 11.75 7.32
N CYS A 106 3.82 11.83 6.78
CA CYS A 106 5.06 11.92 7.53
C CYS A 106 5.66 13.31 7.33
N TYR A 107 6.05 14.00 8.40
CA TYR A 107 6.50 15.38 8.38
C TYR A 107 8.04 15.48 8.46
N PHE A 108 8.63 16.37 7.68
CA PHE A 108 10.06 16.69 7.74
C PHE A 108 10.34 18.16 7.44
N GLU A 109 11.57 18.60 7.64
CA GLU A 109 11.98 19.99 7.39
C GLU A 109 13.30 20.02 6.62
N VAL A 110 13.39 20.87 5.59
CA VAL A 110 14.60 21.07 4.78
C VAL A 110 14.86 22.57 4.68
N ASN A 111 16.01 23.04 5.18
CA ASN A 111 16.38 24.46 5.20
C ASN A 111 15.35 25.40 5.86
N GLY A 112 14.52 24.89 6.79
CA GLY A 112 13.42 25.64 7.42
C GLY A 112 12.08 25.57 6.67
N GLU A 113 12.03 24.93 5.50
CA GLU A 113 10.79 24.63 4.79
C GLU A 113 10.20 23.31 5.29
N LYS A 114 8.96 23.34 5.79
CA LYS A 114 8.22 22.14 6.19
C LYS A 114 7.70 21.41 4.96
N LYS A 115 7.98 20.12 4.89
CA LYS A 115 7.60 19.20 3.81
C LYS A 115 6.96 17.94 4.40
N GLU A 116 6.38 17.13 3.54
CA GLU A 116 5.75 15.89 3.95
C GLU A 116 5.78 14.80 2.87
N VAL A 117 5.71 13.56 3.31
CA VAL A 117 5.56 12.37 2.46
C VAL A 117 4.27 11.66 2.87
N LEU A 118 3.41 11.29 1.91
CA LEU A 118 2.26 10.45 2.19
C LEU A 118 2.69 8.98 2.17
N ALA A 119 2.26 8.19 3.16
CA ALA A 119 2.61 6.79 3.27
C ALA A 119 1.40 5.93 3.71
N THR A 120 1.51 4.62 3.50
CA THR A 120 0.56 3.60 3.95
C THR A 120 1.08 2.80 5.13
N GLN A 121 0.18 2.41 6.04
CA GLN A 121 0.45 1.38 7.05
C GLN A 121 -0.84 0.58 7.27
N PHE A 122 -0.89 -0.64 6.74
CA PHE A 122 -2.11 -1.44 6.68
C PHE A 122 -2.17 -2.62 7.65
N GLU A 123 -1.03 -3.12 8.18
CA GLU A 123 -1.09 -4.13 9.25
C GLU A 123 -1.71 -3.51 10.52
N SER A 124 -2.69 -4.14 11.17
CA SER A 124 -3.24 -5.50 10.94
C SER A 124 -4.59 -5.56 10.23
N HIS A 125 -5.27 -4.42 10.09
CA HIS A 125 -6.64 -4.34 9.58
C HIS A 125 -6.98 -2.90 9.16
N TYR A 126 -6.03 -2.21 8.51
CA TYR A 126 -6.15 -0.81 8.13
C TYR A 126 -6.17 -0.56 6.62
N ALA A 127 -6.02 -1.60 5.77
CA ALA A 127 -6.27 -1.46 4.33
C ALA A 127 -7.73 -1.04 4.06
N ARG A 128 -8.68 -1.52 4.89
CA ARG A 128 -10.09 -1.08 4.92
C ARG A 128 -10.32 0.41 5.17
N GLN A 129 -9.30 1.17 5.60
CA GLN A 129 -9.36 2.64 5.71
C GLN A 129 -8.92 3.36 4.43
N ALA A 130 -8.23 2.67 3.52
CA ALA A 130 -7.77 3.23 2.24
C ALA A 130 -8.68 2.82 1.07
N PHE A 131 -9.22 1.59 1.08
CA PHE A 131 -10.16 1.11 0.06
C PHE A 131 -11.07 -0.02 0.59
N PRO A 132 -12.31 -0.17 0.10
CA PRO A 132 -13.18 -1.29 0.46
C PRO A 132 -12.61 -2.62 -0.03
N CYS A 133 -12.44 -3.61 0.85
CA CYS A 133 -11.78 -4.89 0.50
C CYS A 133 -12.12 -6.02 1.48
N ILE A 134 -11.81 -7.27 1.12
CA ILE A 134 -11.78 -8.37 2.11
C ILE A 134 -10.49 -8.26 2.91
N ASP A 135 -10.48 -7.37 3.90
CA ASP A 135 -9.32 -7.09 4.73
C ASP A 135 -9.07 -8.19 5.80
N GLU A 136 -8.77 -9.39 5.33
CA GLU A 136 -8.42 -10.60 6.10
C GLU A 136 -7.17 -11.26 5.48
N PRO A 137 -6.16 -11.72 6.25
CA PRO A 137 -4.89 -12.17 5.69
C PRO A 137 -5.00 -13.43 4.82
N GLU A 138 -6.01 -14.28 5.02
CA GLU A 138 -6.31 -15.42 4.14
C GLU A 138 -6.93 -15.05 2.78
N ALA A 139 -7.47 -13.83 2.63
CA ALA A 139 -8.17 -13.38 1.42
C ALA A 139 -7.19 -12.86 0.34
N LYS A 140 -6.20 -13.67 -0.02
CA LYS A 140 -5.13 -13.26 -0.93
C LYS A 140 -5.60 -13.10 -2.37
N ALA A 141 -5.12 -12.05 -3.02
CA ALA A 141 -5.42 -11.68 -4.41
C ALA A 141 -4.20 -11.04 -5.08
N THR A 142 -4.23 -10.83 -6.40
CA THR A 142 -3.31 -9.91 -7.08
C THR A 142 -3.85 -8.48 -7.03
N PHE A 143 -2.98 -7.48 -7.11
CA PHE A 143 -3.34 -6.07 -7.09
C PHE A 143 -2.71 -5.34 -8.28
N ASP A 144 -3.52 -4.68 -9.09
CA ASP A 144 -3.08 -3.59 -9.97
C ASP A 144 -3.32 -2.28 -9.21
N VAL A 145 -2.33 -1.39 -9.18
CA VAL A 145 -2.40 -0.12 -8.43
C VAL A 145 -2.07 1.04 -9.34
N THR A 146 -2.96 2.04 -9.38
CA THR A 146 -2.75 3.33 -10.04
C THR A 146 -2.91 4.46 -9.02
N LEU A 147 -1.93 5.36 -8.97
CA LEU A 147 -1.95 6.55 -8.12
C LEU A 147 -1.92 7.80 -8.97
N THR A 148 -2.83 8.73 -8.68
CA THR A 148 -2.86 10.08 -9.23
C THR A 148 -2.43 11.07 -8.14
N THR A 149 -1.36 11.82 -8.39
CA THR A 149 -0.73 12.71 -7.41
C THR A 149 -0.45 14.09 -7.99
N GLU A 150 0.02 15.01 -7.16
CA GLU A 150 0.75 16.19 -7.64
C GLU A 150 2.03 15.79 -8.41
N LYS A 151 2.59 16.75 -9.15
CA LYS A 151 3.72 16.53 -10.07
C LYS A 151 5.06 16.82 -9.42
N ASN A 152 6.14 16.30 -10.03
CA ASN A 152 7.54 16.47 -9.59
C ASN A 152 7.88 15.81 -8.23
N ILE A 153 7.09 14.83 -7.80
CA ILE A 153 7.37 14.00 -6.62
C ILE A 153 7.84 12.60 -7.02
N THR A 154 8.44 11.88 -6.09
CA THR A 154 8.56 10.42 -6.17
C THR A 154 7.22 9.77 -5.83
N VAL A 155 6.84 8.72 -6.57
CA VAL A 155 5.69 7.85 -6.27
C VAL A 155 6.18 6.40 -6.30
N LEU A 156 6.05 5.70 -5.18
CA LEU A 156 6.48 4.31 -4.98
C LEU A 156 5.26 3.42 -4.69
N GLY A 157 5.32 2.17 -5.14
CA GLY A 157 4.34 1.10 -4.86
C GLY A 157 5.05 -0.24 -4.66
N ASN A 158 4.31 -1.31 -4.38
CA ASN A 158 4.88 -2.66 -4.19
C ASN A 158 5.78 -3.11 -5.37
N MET A 159 5.34 -2.86 -6.59
CA MET A 159 5.94 -3.34 -7.84
C MET A 159 6.65 -2.22 -8.62
N PRO A 160 7.37 -2.52 -9.72
CA PRO A 160 7.88 -1.50 -10.64
C PRO A 160 6.76 -0.66 -11.25
N ILE A 161 7.12 0.52 -11.78
CA ILE A 161 6.23 1.39 -12.53
C ILE A 161 6.05 0.81 -13.94
N ALA A 162 4.85 0.34 -14.26
CA ALA A 162 4.48 -0.12 -15.60
C ALA A 162 4.25 1.05 -16.57
N SER A 163 3.68 2.16 -16.08
CA SER A 163 3.63 3.43 -16.83
C SER A 163 3.51 4.63 -15.90
N GLN A 164 4.05 5.77 -16.33
CA GLN A 164 3.87 7.06 -15.67
C GLN A 164 3.68 8.16 -16.71
N ARG A 165 2.70 9.04 -16.50
CA ARG A 165 2.35 10.12 -17.44
C ARG A 165 1.77 11.34 -16.71
N GLU A 166 1.95 12.52 -17.27
CA GLU A 166 1.15 13.68 -16.86
C GLU A 166 -0.22 13.63 -17.54
N GLU A 167 -1.30 13.81 -16.77
CA GLU A 167 -2.67 13.84 -17.29
C GLU A 167 -3.49 14.88 -16.51
N ASN A 168 -4.18 15.77 -17.24
CA ASN A 168 -4.99 16.87 -16.68
C ASN A 168 -4.29 17.78 -15.63
N GLY A 169 -2.96 17.81 -15.62
CA GLY A 169 -2.16 18.59 -14.67
C GLY A 169 -1.68 17.82 -13.44
N ALA A 170 -2.11 16.57 -13.27
CA ALA A 170 -1.64 15.62 -12.26
C ALA A 170 -0.61 14.64 -12.84
N LEU A 171 0.05 13.87 -11.98
CA LEU A 171 0.93 12.76 -12.33
C LEU A 171 0.19 11.44 -12.09
N VAL A 172 -0.03 10.64 -13.14
CA VAL A 172 -0.65 9.31 -13.06
C VAL A 172 0.45 8.27 -13.15
N THR A 173 0.56 7.42 -12.12
CA THR A 173 1.55 6.33 -12.01
C THR A 173 0.82 5.00 -11.83
N THR A 174 1.00 4.08 -12.77
CA THR A 174 0.46 2.71 -12.72
C THR A 174 1.60 1.73 -12.51
N PHE A 175 1.47 0.85 -11.52
CA PHE A 175 2.45 -0.19 -11.20
C PHE A 175 2.14 -1.51 -11.92
N GLU A 176 3.12 -2.42 -11.99
CA GLU A 176 2.89 -3.78 -12.46
C GLU A 176 2.03 -4.59 -11.46
N THR A 177 1.28 -5.58 -11.94
CA THR A 177 0.45 -6.49 -11.13
C THR A 177 1.25 -7.19 -10.03
N THR A 178 0.82 -7.12 -8.77
CA THR A 178 1.47 -7.86 -7.68
C THR A 178 1.24 -9.37 -7.82
N PRO A 179 2.13 -10.22 -7.28
CA PRO A 179 1.80 -11.61 -6.96
C PRO A 179 0.64 -11.71 -5.96
N ILE A 180 0.13 -12.93 -5.77
CA ILE A 180 -0.98 -13.24 -4.86
C ILE A 180 -0.56 -12.94 -3.40
N MET A 181 -1.09 -11.86 -2.84
CA MET A 181 -0.73 -11.33 -1.52
C MET A 181 -1.95 -10.89 -0.71
N SER A 182 -1.75 -10.58 0.57
CA SER A 182 -2.79 -10.15 1.50
C SER A 182 -2.98 -8.63 1.47
N SER A 183 -4.18 -8.13 1.79
CA SER A 183 -4.53 -6.69 1.81
C SER A 183 -3.53 -5.82 2.59
N TYR A 184 -3.06 -6.33 3.74
CA TYR A 184 -2.16 -5.61 4.64
C TYR A 184 -0.75 -5.35 4.07
N LEU A 185 -0.37 -6.02 2.98
CA LEU A 185 0.92 -5.85 2.30
C LEU A 185 0.86 -4.86 1.12
N VAL A 186 -0.32 -4.37 0.73
CA VAL A 186 -0.46 -3.29 -0.25
C VAL A 186 0.16 -2.04 0.34
N ALA A 187 1.05 -1.37 -0.39
CA ALA A 187 1.69 -0.15 0.08
C ALA A 187 2.06 0.82 -1.03
N TRP A 188 2.07 2.11 -0.67
CA TRP A 188 2.61 3.18 -1.47
C TRP A 188 3.21 4.31 -0.63
N VAL A 189 4.14 5.05 -1.24
CA VAL A 189 4.77 6.24 -0.65
C VAL A 189 4.89 7.33 -1.71
N ALA A 190 4.47 8.57 -1.40
CA ALA A 190 4.44 9.69 -2.35
C ALA A 190 4.97 10.99 -1.74
N GLY A 191 6.03 11.57 -2.32
CA GLY A 191 6.63 12.83 -1.84
C GLY A 191 8.05 13.10 -2.37
N GLU A 192 8.73 14.09 -1.80
CA GLU A 192 10.12 14.44 -2.14
C GLU A 192 11.11 13.48 -1.45
N LEU A 193 11.65 12.52 -2.21
CA LEU A 193 12.59 11.50 -1.73
C LEU A 193 13.87 11.45 -2.57
N GLN A 194 14.99 11.10 -1.92
CA GLN A 194 16.25 10.71 -2.54
C GLN A 194 16.45 9.20 -2.42
N LYS A 195 17.20 8.60 -3.36
CA LYS A 195 17.55 7.16 -3.33
C LYS A 195 19.03 6.88 -3.56
N LYS A 196 19.48 5.75 -3.04
CA LYS A 196 20.65 5.00 -3.55
C LYS A 196 20.21 3.60 -3.96
N THR A 197 20.89 3.04 -4.96
CA THR A 197 20.47 1.79 -5.62
C THR A 197 21.66 0.90 -5.93
N ALA A 198 21.46 -0.40 -5.78
CA ALA A 198 22.37 -1.46 -6.16
C ALA A 198 21.57 -2.62 -6.78
N THR A 199 22.26 -3.67 -7.22
CA THR A 199 21.63 -4.86 -7.80
C THR A 199 22.29 -6.10 -7.20
N THR A 200 21.48 -7.08 -6.78
CA THR A 200 22.01 -8.36 -6.28
C THR A 200 22.64 -9.19 -7.40
N LYS A 201 23.46 -10.17 -7.03
CA LYS A 201 24.02 -11.21 -7.92
C LYS A 201 22.96 -11.91 -8.80
N ASP A 202 21.73 -11.99 -8.29
CA ASP A 202 20.57 -12.64 -8.92
C ASP A 202 19.69 -11.67 -9.74
N GLY A 203 20.04 -10.39 -9.79
CA GLY A 203 19.41 -9.38 -10.67
C GLY A 203 18.29 -8.54 -10.06
N VAL A 204 18.07 -8.59 -8.74
CA VAL A 204 17.04 -7.79 -8.05
C VAL A 204 17.54 -6.35 -7.87
N GLU A 205 16.79 -5.33 -8.30
CA GLU A 205 17.10 -3.93 -7.97
C GLU A 205 16.78 -3.66 -6.50
N VAL A 206 17.77 -3.30 -5.71
CA VAL A 206 17.59 -2.91 -4.30
C VAL A 206 17.80 -1.41 -4.20
N SER A 207 16.84 -0.67 -3.65
CA SER A 207 16.98 0.76 -3.39
C SER A 207 16.66 1.11 -1.95
N VAL A 208 17.46 2.00 -1.37
CA VAL A 208 17.14 2.66 -0.09
C VAL A 208 16.71 4.08 -0.39
N TRP A 209 15.61 4.51 0.23
CA TRP A 209 14.99 5.81 0.07
C TRP A 209 14.91 6.56 1.40
N ALA A 210 15.11 7.87 1.36
CA ALA A 210 14.96 8.75 2.52
C ALA A 210 14.47 10.15 2.08
N THR A 211 14.00 10.95 3.04
CA THR A 211 13.68 12.37 2.79
C THR A 211 14.95 13.19 2.52
N HIS A 212 14.79 14.37 1.91
CA HIS A 212 15.90 15.31 1.73
C HIS A 212 16.39 16.01 3.02
N ALA A 213 15.82 15.70 4.18
CA ALA A 213 16.40 16.10 5.47
C ALA A 213 17.65 15.28 5.84
N GLN A 214 17.81 14.10 5.24
CA GLN A 214 18.87 13.15 5.56
C GLN A 214 20.10 13.33 4.66
N THR A 215 21.30 12.98 5.16
CA THR A 215 22.52 13.01 4.32
C THR A 215 22.48 11.88 3.29
N PRO A 216 22.98 12.07 2.04
CA PRO A 216 23.08 10.97 1.08
C PRO A 216 23.97 9.81 1.55
N GLY A 217 24.85 10.04 2.53
CA GLY A 217 25.71 9.00 3.12
C GLY A 217 24.96 8.05 4.07
N SER A 218 23.86 8.49 4.69
CA SER A 218 23.14 7.69 5.69
C SER A 218 22.45 6.44 5.12
N LEU A 219 22.28 6.38 3.79
CA LEU A 219 21.64 5.28 3.07
C LEU A 219 22.60 4.14 2.71
N ASP A 220 23.93 4.35 2.75
CA ASP A 220 24.92 3.40 2.21
C ASP A 220 24.94 2.06 2.97
N PHE A 221 24.94 2.10 4.30
CA PHE A 221 24.97 0.91 5.14
C PHE A 221 23.70 0.04 4.97
N ALA A 222 22.54 0.68 4.89
CA ALA A 222 21.27 0.01 4.64
C ALA A 222 21.24 -0.69 3.28
N LEU A 223 21.81 -0.05 2.24
CA LEU A 223 21.81 -0.58 0.88
C LEU A 223 22.70 -1.81 0.76
N ASP A 224 23.92 -1.74 1.29
CA ASP A 224 24.84 -2.87 1.34
C ASP A 224 24.24 -4.04 2.15
N THR A 225 23.68 -3.74 3.33
CA THR A 225 23.02 -4.75 4.18
C THR A 225 21.82 -5.39 3.49
N ALA A 226 20.96 -4.61 2.81
CA ALA A 226 19.78 -5.12 2.12
C ALA A 226 20.13 -6.06 0.95
N VAL A 227 21.15 -5.71 0.15
CA VAL A 227 21.68 -6.59 -0.91
C VAL A 227 22.20 -7.90 -0.32
N HIS A 228 23.10 -7.83 0.68
CA HIS A 228 23.66 -9.01 1.32
C HIS A 228 22.59 -9.89 2.00
N CYS A 229 21.56 -9.29 2.60
CA CYS A 229 20.43 -10.03 3.18
C CYS A 229 19.61 -10.79 2.14
N ILE A 230 19.29 -10.18 0.99
CA ILE A 230 18.56 -10.86 -0.09
C ILE A 230 19.39 -12.02 -0.64
N GLU A 231 20.67 -11.80 -0.92
CA GLU A 231 21.56 -12.85 -1.44
C GLU A 231 21.76 -14.00 -0.45
N PHE A 232 21.88 -13.70 0.84
CA PHE A 232 21.97 -14.70 1.91
C PHE A 232 20.69 -15.52 2.02
N PHE A 233 19.50 -14.88 1.99
CA PHE A 233 18.24 -15.61 2.11
C PHE A 233 17.89 -16.40 0.85
N ASN A 234 18.28 -15.94 -0.35
CA ASN A 234 18.21 -16.73 -1.59
C ASN A 234 18.99 -18.05 -1.43
N ASP A 235 20.25 -17.98 -0.97
CA ASP A 235 21.11 -19.14 -0.77
C ASP A 235 20.61 -20.05 0.38
N TYR A 236 20.16 -19.45 1.49
CA TYR A 236 19.78 -20.16 2.71
C TYR A 236 18.44 -20.90 2.58
N PHE A 237 17.44 -20.30 1.93
CA PHE A 237 16.14 -20.94 1.68
C PHE A 237 16.11 -21.76 0.39
N GLY A 238 17.07 -21.57 -0.53
CA GLY A 238 17.07 -22.21 -1.84
C GLY A 238 15.94 -21.73 -2.76
N VAL A 239 15.35 -20.57 -2.47
CA VAL A 239 14.25 -19.94 -3.20
C VAL A 239 14.60 -18.47 -3.43
N PRO A 240 14.79 -18.02 -4.69
CA PRO A 240 15.08 -16.63 -4.98
C PRO A 240 13.96 -15.68 -4.56
N TYR A 241 14.33 -14.47 -4.14
CA TYR A 241 13.42 -13.36 -3.94
C TYR A 241 12.56 -13.11 -5.21
N PRO A 242 11.21 -13.12 -5.11
CA PRO A 242 10.37 -13.31 -6.29
C PRO A 242 9.90 -12.01 -6.98
N LEU A 243 10.28 -10.84 -6.48
CA LEU A 243 9.97 -9.54 -7.13
C LEU A 243 11.22 -9.00 -7.84
N PRO A 244 11.08 -8.25 -8.95
CA PRO A 244 12.22 -7.66 -9.66
C PRO A 244 12.95 -6.56 -8.86
N LYS A 245 12.33 -6.01 -7.81
CA LYS A 245 12.90 -4.96 -6.97
C LYS A 245 12.49 -5.06 -5.49
N SER A 246 13.33 -4.51 -4.61
CA SER A 246 13.06 -4.32 -3.18
C SER A 246 13.41 -2.88 -2.78
N ASP A 247 12.40 -2.06 -2.54
CA ASP A 247 12.58 -0.71 -1.97
C ASP A 247 12.52 -0.76 -0.43
N HIS A 248 13.45 -0.05 0.22
CA HIS A 248 13.52 0.12 1.66
C HIS A 248 13.40 1.63 1.97
N VAL A 249 12.31 2.05 2.61
CA VAL A 249 11.96 3.47 2.77
C VAL A 249 12.05 3.90 4.23
N ALA A 250 12.93 4.87 4.51
CA ALA A 250 13.00 5.56 5.79
C ALA A 250 11.92 6.65 5.88
N LEU A 251 10.99 6.49 6.82
CA LEU A 251 9.92 7.45 7.11
C LEU A 251 10.19 8.18 8.43
N PRO A 252 10.10 9.52 8.47
CA PRO A 252 10.27 10.31 9.70
C PRO A 252 9.26 9.93 10.80
N ASP A 253 7.99 9.81 10.40
CA ASP A 253 6.89 9.39 11.25
C ASP A 253 6.52 7.94 10.93
N PHE A 254 6.65 7.07 11.92
CA PHE A 254 6.25 5.67 11.79
C PHE A 254 5.89 5.09 13.15
N SER A 255 4.82 4.29 13.23
CA SER A 255 4.27 3.80 14.50
C SER A 255 5.01 2.56 15.05
N ALA A 256 5.41 1.64 14.18
CA ALA A 256 6.20 0.46 14.50
C ALA A 256 7.72 0.74 14.37
N GLY A 257 8.54 -0.31 14.26
CA GLY A 257 9.97 -0.19 13.90
C GLY A 257 10.17 -0.22 12.38
N ALA A 258 9.56 -1.22 11.73
CA ALA A 258 9.49 -1.42 10.29
C ALA A 258 8.21 -2.20 9.94
N MET A 259 7.90 -2.34 8.64
CA MET A 259 6.77 -3.11 8.09
C MET A 259 7.15 -3.74 6.74
N GLU A 260 6.91 -5.04 6.57
CA GLU A 260 7.41 -5.85 5.45
C GLU A 260 6.58 -5.79 4.16
N ASN A 261 5.95 -4.65 3.84
CA ASN A 261 5.11 -4.52 2.64
C ASN A 261 5.90 -4.96 1.38
N TRP A 262 5.32 -5.87 0.59
CA TRP A 262 6.11 -6.69 -0.33
C TRP A 262 6.72 -5.83 -1.45
N GLY A 263 8.05 -5.71 -1.48
CA GLY A 263 8.77 -4.87 -2.44
C GLY A 263 8.83 -3.38 -2.10
N LEU A 264 8.19 -2.93 -1.01
CA LEU A 264 8.20 -1.56 -0.51
C LEU A 264 8.20 -1.54 1.03
N ILE A 265 9.30 -1.98 1.62
CA ILE A 265 9.47 -2.17 3.06
C ILE A 265 9.66 -0.79 3.72
N THR A 266 8.84 -0.44 4.69
CA THR A 266 8.88 0.86 5.38
C THR A 266 9.53 0.75 6.76
N TYR A 267 10.23 1.80 7.19
CA TYR A 267 11.03 1.84 8.43
C TYR A 267 10.89 3.20 9.12
N ARG A 268 11.09 3.25 10.44
CA ARG A 268 11.58 4.49 11.09
C ARG A 268 12.95 4.85 10.54
N GLU A 269 13.25 6.14 10.37
CA GLU A 269 14.60 6.59 10.01
C GLU A 269 15.70 5.99 10.93
N ILE A 270 15.48 5.97 12.24
CA ILE A 270 16.39 5.38 13.24
C ILE A 270 16.54 3.85 13.19
N ALA A 271 15.76 3.16 12.36
CA ALA A 271 15.79 1.70 12.18
C ALA A 271 16.36 1.27 10.81
N LEU A 272 16.80 2.24 9.99
CA LEU A 272 17.37 2.00 8.67
C LEU A 272 18.63 2.84 8.42
N LEU A 273 18.61 4.13 8.75
CA LEU A 273 19.64 5.08 8.35
C LEU A 273 20.81 5.12 9.34
N VAL A 274 22.03 5.06 8.80
CA VAL A 274 23.27 5.08 9.58
C VAL A 274 24.19 6.15 9.02
N ASP A 275 24.14 7.34 9.60
CA ASP A 275 25.08 8.41 9.24
C ASP A 275 26.48 8.09 9.81
N PRO A 276 27.55 8.11 8.98
CA PRO A 276 28.90 7.81 9.44
C PRO A 276 29.41 8.74 10.56
N GLU A 277 29.02 10.02 10.54
CA GLU A 277 29.56 11.07 11.42
C GLU A 277 28.81 11.19 12.75
N VAL A 278 27.50 10.93 12.77
CA VAL A 278 26.66 11.13 13.98
C VAL A 278 26.03 9.88 14.59
N THR A 279 25.87 8.77 13.86
CA THR A 279 25.31 7.54 14.45
C THR A 279 26.34 6.87 15.38
N THR A 280 25.93 6.54 16.60
CA THR A 280 26.81 5.92 17.62
C THR A 280 27.02 4.43 17.36
N LEU A 281 28.15 3.88 17.84
CA LEU A 281 28.49 2.45 17.71
C LEU A 281 27.50 1.47 18.37
N SER A 282 26.58 1.96 19.22
CA SER A 282 25.49 1.17 19.81
C SER A 282 24.19 1.24 19.00
N ALA A 283 24.20 1.92 17.85
CA ALA A 283 23.12 2.09 16.89
C ALA A 283 23.61 1.84 15.45
N LYS A 284 24.69 1.06 15.31
CA LYS A 284 25.20 0.45 14.07
C LYS A 284 25.24 -1.07 14.29
#